data_AF-A0A924HRM9-F1
#
_entry.id   AF-A0A924HRM9-F1
#
_cell.length_a   1.000
_cell.length_b   1.000
_cell.length_c   1.000
_cell.angle_alpha   90.00
_cell.angle_beta   90.00
_cell.angle_gamma   90.00
#
_symmetry.space_group_name_H-M   'P 1'
#
loop_
_entity.id
_entity.type
_entity.pdbx_description
1 polymer ?
#
loop_
_entity_poly.entity_id
_entity_poly.type
_entity_poly.pdbx_seq_one_letter_code
_entity_poly.pdbx_strand_id
1 'polypeptide(L)'
;MNIKELLLNGQSFLALLKEFSIEANDVIIQDENVLLNDQNLAQQETLKETICIEGKGKNGIFNFFGVLHINILSKLAIFEMQGFEQIDLRNN
;
A
#
# COMPACT_ATOMS: atom_id res chain seq x y z
N MET A 1 10.50 5.43 9.01
CA MET A 1 9.59 6.18 8.14
C MET A 1 8.30 5.37 8.04
N ASN A 2 7.12 5.97 8.10
CA ASN A 2 5.86 5.24 8.01
C ASN A 2 5.37 5.28 6.54
N ILE A 3 5.41 4.14 5.84
CA ILE A 3 5.07 4.05 4.41
C ILE A 3 3.58 4.32 4.21
N LYS A 4 2.73 3.80 5.11
CA LYS A 4 1.29 4.00 5.08
C LYS A 4 0.93 5.49 5.14
N GLU A 5 1.54 6.26 6.03
CA GLU A 5 1.31 7.70 6.11
C GLU A 5 1.69 8.43 4.81
N LEU A 6 2.81 8.07 4.18
CA LEU A 6 3.25 8.68 2.93
C LEU A 6 2.30 8.37 1.78
N LEU A 7 1.80 7.14 1.69
CA LEU A 7 0.80 6.76 0.70
C LEU A 7 -0.52 7.49 0.92
N LEU A 8 -0.97 7.62 2.18
CA LEU A 8 -2.19 8.36 2.52
C LEU A 8 -2.08 9.87 2.26
N ASN A 9 -0.87 10.43 2.22
CA ASN A 9 -0.65 11.81 1.76
C ASN A 9 -0.75 11.95 0.22
N GLY A 10 -0.69 10.84 -0.52
CA GLY A 10 -0.79 10.82 -1.98
C GLY A 10 -2.24 10.83 -2.47
N GLN A 11 -2.59 11.80 -3.32
CA GLN A 11 -3.93 11.90 -3.90
C GLN A 11 -4.34 10.65 -4.71
N SER A 12 -3.40 10.05 -5.45
CA SER A 12 -3.67 8.85 -6.24
C SER A 12 -4.10 7.66 -5.39
N PHE A 13 -3.46 7.47 -4.23
CA PHE A 13 -3.79 6.37 -3.34
C PHE A 13 -5.13 6.61 -2.63
N LEU A 14 -5.41 7.84 -2.20
CA LEU A 14 -6.72 8.19 -1.65
C LEU A 14 -7.86 8.00 -2.66
N ALA A 15 -7.61 8.31 -3.94
CA ALA A 15 -8.59 8.06 -5.00
C ALA A 15 -8.86 6.56 -5.18
N LEU A 16 -7.81 5.73 -5.16
CA LEU A 16 -7.93 4.27 -5.18
C LEU A 16 -8.79 3.76 -4.01
N LEU A 17 -8.49 4.17 -2.77
CA LEU A 17 -9.27 3.73 -1.61
C LEU A 17 -10.76 4.12 -1.72
N LYS A 18 -11.05 5.31 -2.26
CA LYS A 18 -12.42 5.75 -2.51
C LYS A 18 -13.14 4.91 -3.57
N GLU A 19 -12.45 4.54 -4.65
CA GLU A 19 -13.01 3.69 -5.71
C GLU A 19 -13.49 2.35 -5.17
N PHE A 20 -12.74 1.76 -4.23
CA PHE A 20 -13.07 0.49 -3.59
C PHE A 20 -13.87 0.63 -2.28
N SER A 21 -14.24 1.86 -1.89
CA SER A 21 -14.95 2.15 -0.63
C SER A 21 -14.24 1.61 0.64
N ILE A 22 -12.92 1.79 0.69
CA ILE A 22 -12.05 1.37 1.79
C ILE A 22 -11.64 2.62 2.58
N GLU A 23 -11.71 2.57 3.90
CA GLU A 23 -11.23 3.67 4.74
C GLU A 23 -9.71 3.59 4.96
N ALA A 24 -9.05 4.74 5.10
CA ALA A 24 -7.61 4.82 5.33
C ALA A 24 -7.13 4.03 6.57
N ASN A 25 -8.00 3.95 7.60
CA ASN A 25 -7.73 3.19 8.81
C ASN A 25 -7.73 1.67 8.57
N ASP A 26 -8.50 1.22 7.58
CA ASP A 26 -8.72 -0.19 7.23
C ASP A 26 -7.69 -0.74 6.24
N VAL A 27 -6.66 0.07 5.91
CA VAL A 27 -5.54 -0.31 5.05
C VAL A 27 -4.38 -0.89 5.88
N ILE A 28 -3.85 -2.02 5.45
CA ILE A 28 -2.67 -2.67 6.03
C ILE A 28 -1.70 -3.00 4.88
N ILE A 29 -0.45 -2.55 5.00
CA ILE A 29 0.61 -2.95 4.06
C ILE A 29 1.20 -4.25 4.60
N GLN A 30 0.96 -5.37 3.93
CA GLN A 30 1.36 -6.68 4.46
C GLN A 30 2.89 -6.82 4.55
N ASP A 31 3.61 -6.23 3.60
CA ASP A 31 5.07 -6.35 3.47
C ASP A 31 5.86 -5.27 4.24
N GLU A 32 5.20 -4.42 5.05
CA GLU A 32 5.85 -3.26 5.68
C GLU A 32 7.08 -3.64 6.52
N ASN A 33 7.02 -4.77 7.24
CA ASN A 33 8.11 -5.29 8.06
C ASN A 33 9.28 -5.86 7.25
N VAL A 34 9.03 -6.33 6.01
CA VAL A 34 10.08 -6.86 5.13
C VAL A 34 10.81 -5.70 4.46
N LEU A 35 10.04 -4.71 3.99
CA LEU A 35 10.58 -3.49 3.37
C LEU A 35 11.45 -2.71 4.37
N LEU A 36 10.97 -2.45 5.58
CA LEU A 36 11.71 -1.60 6.53
C LEU A 36 12.95 -2.25 7.16
N ASN A 37 13.06 -3.59 7.12
CA ASN A 37 14.19 -4.33 7.69
C ASN A 37 15.28 -4.66 6.66
N ASP A 38 15.10 -4.35 5.38
CA ASP A 38 16.16 -4.53 4.41
C ASP A 38 17.27 -3.50 4.67
N GLN A 39 18.44 -3.97 5.10
CA GLN A 39 19.58 -3.12 5.42
C GLN A 39 20.12 -2.36 4.20
N ASN A 40 19.76 -2.78 2.97
CA ASN A 40 20.12 -2.06 1.74
C ASN A 40 19.31 -0.77 1.54
N LEU A 41 18.14 -0.65 2.17
CA LEU A 41 17.25 0.49 2.03
C LEU A 41 17.78 1.77 2.69
N ALA A 42 18.64 1.63 3.69
CA ALA A 42 19.28 2.77 4.36
C ALA A 42 20.27 3.52 3.45
N GLN A 43 20.67 2.94 2.32
CA GLN A 43 21.66 3.53 1.40
C GLN A 43 21.06 4.02 0.07
N GLN A 44 19.76 3.80 -0.17
CA GLN A 44 19.11 4.12 -1.45
C GLN A 44 18.16 5.31 -1.32
N GLU A 45 18.32 6.32 -2.18
CA GLU A 45 17.46 7.52 -2.19
C GLU A 45 16.03 7.23 -2.67
N THR A 46 15.89 6.19 -3.50
CA THR A 46 14.62 5.75 -4.08
C THR A 46 14.48 4.24 -3.96
N LEU A 47 13.31 3.78 -3.56
CA LEU A 47 12.94 2.36 -3.48
C LEU A 47 11.86 2.06 -4.52
N LYS A 48 11.96 0.89 -5.14
CA LYS A 48 10.93 0.34 -6.00
C LYS A 48 10.72 -1.14 -5.66
N GLU A 49 9.61 -1.46 -5.01
CA GLU A 49 9.33 -2.82 -4.55
C GLU A 49 7.91 -3.25 -4.89
N THR A 50 7.73 -4.53 -5.18
CA THR A 50 6.40 -5.11 -5.34
C THR A 50 5.82 -5.40 -3.98
N ILE A 51 4.62 -4.89 -3.71
CA ILE A 51 3.98 -5.00 -2.40
C ILE A 51 2.52 -5.45 -2.52
N CYS A 52 2.02 -6.04 -1.44
CA CYS A 52 0.61 -6.29 -1.22
C CYS A 52 0.05 -5.29 -0.20
N ILE A 53 -1.02 -4.60 -0.59
CA ILE A 53 -1.80 -3.74 0.31
C ILE A 53 -3.16 -4.38 0.53
N GLU A 54 -3.44 -4.77 1.76
CA GLU A 54 -4.76 -5.21 2.18
C GLU A 54 -5.62 -4.00 2.55
N GLY A 55 -6.84 -3.95 2.04
CA GLY A 55 -7.84 -2.97 2.44
C GLY A 55 -9.14 -3.66 2.81
N LYS A 56 -9.61 -3.46 4.04
CA LYS A 56 -10.88 -4.03 4.50
C LYS A 56 -12.02 -3.11 4.08
N GLY A 57 -12.78 -3.55 3.08
CA GLY A 57 -14.00 -2.90 2.66
C GLY A 57 -15.20 -3.44 3.43
N LYS A 58 -16.35 -2.77 3.28
CA LYS A 58 -17.62 -3.21 3.90
C LYS A 58 -18.11 -4.58 3.42
N ASN A 59 -17.69 -5.00 2.23
CA ASN A 59 -18.19 -6.19 1.56
C ASN A 59 -17.16 -7.34 1.51
N GLY A 60 -15.94 -7.13 1.99
CA GLY A 60 -14.86 -8.11 1.86
C GLY A 60 -13.49 -7.48 2.03
N ILE A 61 -12.47 -8.32 1.91
CA ILE A 61 -11.06 -7.92 1.98
C ILE A 61 -10.56 -7.75 0.54
N PHE A 62 -9.98 -6.60 0.23
CA PHE A 62 -9.32 -6.33 -1.04
C PHE A 62 -7.82 -6.43 -0.86
N ASN A 63 -7.16 -7.26 -1.66
CA ASN A 63 -5.70 -7.32 -1.74
C ASN A 63 -5.26 -6.63 -3.02
N PHE A 64 -4.62 -5.48 -2.89
CA PHE A 64 -4.05 -4.74 -4.01
C PHE A 64 -2.60 -5.18 -4.22
N PHE A 65 -2.29 -5.62 -5.44
CA PHE A 65 -0.94 -5.96 -5.84
C PHE A 65 -0.41 -4.88 -6.76
N GLY A 66 0.79 -4.41 -6.47
CA GLY A 66 1.37 -3.33 -7.23
C GLY A 66 2.79 -3.01 -6.84
N VAL A 67 3.30 -1.93 -7.40
CA VAL A 67 4.66 -1.47 -7.14
C VAL A 67 4.61 -0.22 -6.29
N LEU A 68 5.32 -0.26 -5.17
CA LEU A 68 5.58 0.87 -4.31
C LEU A 68 6.84 1.59 -4.79
N HIS A 69 6.67 2.84 -5.16
CA HIS A 69 7.72 3.78 -5.47
C HIS A 69 7.89 4.73 -4.29
N ILE A 70 9.03 4.71 -3.62
CA ILE A 70 9.35 5.66 -2.56
C ILE A 70 10.54 6.51 -3.00
N ASN A 71 10.44 7.82 -2.73
CA ASN A 71 11.58 8.71 -2.68
C ASN A 71 11.75 9.21 -1.24
N ILE A 72 12.88 8.84 -0.63
CA ILE A 72 13.16 9.12 0.78
C ILE A 72 13.49 10.60 0.99
N LEU A 73 14.21 11.21 0.04
CA LEU A 73 14.60 12.62 0.09
C LEU A 73 13.39 13.55 0.02
N SER A 74 12.48 13.29 -0.92
CA SER A 74 11.26 14.08 -1.09
C SER A 74 10.10 13.60 -0.20
N LYS A 75 10.30 12.55 0.60
CA LYS A 75 9.27 11.92 1.44
C LYS A 75 7.98 11.66 0.66
N LEU A 76 8.12 11.05 -0.52
CA LEU A 76 7.01 10.80 -1.42
C LEU A 76 6.88 9.30 -1.64
N ALA A 77 5.64 8.80 -1.57
CA ALA A 77 5.32 7.42 -1.89
C ALA A 77 4.19 7.40 -2.92
N ILE A 78 4.34 6.56 -3.94
CA ILE A 78 3.34 6.28 -4.96
C ILE A 78 3.15 4.77 -4.99
N PHE A 79 1.89 4.35 -4.95
CA PHE A 79 1.51 2.97 -5.20
C PHE A 79 0.90 2.86 -6.59
N GLU A 80 1.55 2.11 -7.47
CA GLU A 80 1.07 1.79 -8.80
C GLU A 80 0.38 0.42 -8.76
N MET A 81 -0.95 0.42 -8.71
CA MET A 81 -1.74 -0.81 -8.72
C MET A 81 -1.60 -1.53 -10.07
N GLN A 82 -1.27 -2.81 -10.03
CA GLN A 82 -1.21 -3.69 -11.20
C GLN A 82 -2.38 -4.66 -11.27
N GLY A 83 -2.94 -5.01 -10.12
CA GLY A 83 -4.12 -5.86 -10.01
C GLY A 83 -4.67 -5.87 -8.59
N PHE A 84 -5.82 -6.50 -8.42
CA PHE A 84 -6.40 -6.71 -7.10
C PHE A 84 -7.18 -8.02 -7.05
N GLU A 85 -7.29 -8.59 -5.85
CA GLU A 85 -8.18 -9.70 -5.53
C GLU A 85 -9.19 -9.25 -4.47
N GLN A 86 -10.43 -9.70 -4.61
CA GLN A 86 -11.47 -9.51 -3.59
C GLN A 86 -11.78 -10.86 -2.96
N ILE A 87 -11.61 -10.93 -1.64
CA ILE A 87 -12.03 -12.06 -0.82
C ILE A 87 -13.36 -11.67 -0.18
N ASP A 88 -14.46 -12.23 -0.71
CA ASP A 88 -15.78 -12.04 -0.13
C ASP A 88 -15.86 -12.71 1.24
N LEU A 89 -16.42 -11.99 2.24
CA LEU A 89 -16.70 -12.54 3.57
C LEU A 89 -17.84 -13.58 3.58
N ARG A 90 -18.42 -13.90 2.41
CA ARG A 90 -19.39 -14.98 2.25
C ARG A 90 -18.67 -16.25 1.83
N ASN A 91 -18.05 -16.96 2.77
CA ASN A 91 -17.89 -18.41 2.73
C ASN A 91 -17.36 -18.92 4.09
N ASN A 92 -18.28 -19.10 5.04
CA ASN A 92 -18.55 -20.34 5.79
C ASN A 92 -19.63 -20.09 6.84
#